data_AF-A0A923VFN8-F1
#
_entry.id   AF-A0A923VFN8-F1
#
_cell.length_a   1.000
_cell.length_b   1.000
_cell.length_c   1.000
_cell.angle_alpha   90.00
_cell.angle_beta   90.00
_cell.angle_gamma   90.00
#
_symmetry.space_group_name_H-M   'P 1'
#
loop_
_entity.id
_entity.type
_entity.pdbx_description
1 polymer ?
#
loop_
_entity_poly.entity_id
_entity_poly.type
_entity_poly.pdbx_seq_one_letter_code
_entity_poly.pdbx_strand_id
1 'polypeptide(L)'
;MKKFTLTVFCVATFIISQAQFYKSFQPSPAFSDSLTRIVFDFRNDYKLIQGKELVPQQSMEVFQSKVGLPGAAHCAIYRFHSKLDTTASWQAIMYDGGSYQEAVKVYKNTYRLVQKSRIKWIDKSIASFIGEMEKPDENVSFATSLLQLNVTDPRYRNFYANIELTSSYNGWEVHLNLNSKKDDKAEF
;
A
#
# COMPACT_ATOMS: atom_id res chain seq x y z
N MET A 1 -62.07 -27.87 7.97
CA MET A 1 -60.96 -28.42 7.17
C MET A 1 -60.04 -27.24 6.80
N LYS A 2 -59.29 -26.67 7.73
CA LYS A 2 -57.93 -27.03 8.18
C LYS A 2 -56.91 -27.24 7.03
N LYS A 3 -56.13 -26.17 6.83
CA LYS A 3 -54.67 -26.15 6.59
C LYS A 3 -54.18 -26.63 5.22
N PHE A 4 -54.13 -25.74 4.23
CA PHE A 4 -53.28 -25.95 3.04
C PHE A 4 -52.75 -24.66 2.38
N THR A 5 -52.45 -23.64 3.17
CA THR A 5 -51.90 -22.36 2.65
C THR A 5 -50.86 -21.79 3.59
N LEU A 6 -49.80 -22.54 3.89
CA LEU A 6 -48.64 -21.99 4.59
C LEU A 6 -47.35 -22.79 4.33
N THR A 7 -47.05 -23.14 3.08
CA THR A 7 -45.80 -23.85 2.76
C THR A 7 -45.24 -23.47 1.39
N VAL A 8 -45.19 -22.18 1.03
CA VAL A 8 -44.43 -21.71 -0.15
C VAL A 8 -43.57 -20.46 0.15
N PHE A 9 -43.73 -19.82 1.31
CA PHE A 9 -43.07 -18.54 1.61
C PHE A 9 -41.74 -18.64 2.40
N CYS A 10 -41.08 -19.81 2.43
CA CYS A 10 -39.84 -19.97 3.21
C CYS A 10 -38.60 -20.44 2.42
N VAL A 11 -38.67 -20.50 1.08
CA VAL A 11 -37.52 -20.97 0.25
C VAL A 11 -36.88 -19.86 -0.59
N ALA A 12 -37.44 -18.63 -0.58
CA ALA A 12 -36.99 -17.54 -1.44
C ALA A 12 -36.06 -16.49 -0.79
N THR A 13 -35.46 -16.77 0.39
CA THR A 13 -34.58 -15.81 1.10
C THR A 13 -33.11 -16.21 1.20
N PHE A 14 -32.65 -17.24 0.47
CA PHE A 14 -31.23 -17.66 0.47
C PHE A 14 -30.37 -17.07 -0.68
N ILE A 15 -30.89 -16.08 -1.40
CA ILE A 15 -30.17 -15.37 -2.46
C ILE A 15 -30.53 -13.90 -2.19
N ILE A 16 -29.76 -13.08 -1.49
CA ILE A 16 -28.46 -12.54 -1.86
C ILE A 16 -27.85 -12.06 -0.53
N SER A 17 -27.05 -12.90 0.12
CA SER A 17 -26.10 -12.40 1.11
C SER A 17 -24.72 -12.69 0.56
N GLN A 18 -24.29 -11.86 -0.39
CA GLN A 18 -22.88 -11.64 -0.63
C GLN A 18 -22.36 -10.90 0.61
N ALA A 19 -22.18 -11.64 1.71
CA ALA A 19 -21.27 -11.22 2.75
C ALA A 19 -19.90 -11.14 2.07
N GLN A 20 -19.58 -9.96 1.54
CA GLN A 20 -18.22 -9.63 1.13
C GLN A 20 -17.39 -9.84 2.41
N PHE A 21 -16.73 -10.99 2.48
CA PHE A 21 -15.88 -11.37 3.60
C PHE A 21 -15.03 -10.15 3.95
N TYR A 22 -15.24 -9.64 5.16
CA TYR A 22 -14.51 -8.50 5.68
C TYR A 22 -13.01 -8.73 5.40
N LYS A 23 -12.44 -7.82 4.60
CA LYS A 23 -11.00 -7.72 4.30
C LYS A 23 -10.23 -7.99 5.60
N SER A 24 -9.39 -9.02 5.63
CA SER A 24 -8.75 -9.47 6.86
C SER A 24 -7.99 -8.31 7.52
N PHE A 25 -8.25 -8.08 8.81
CA PHE A 25 -7.56 -7.04 9.61
C PHE A 25 -6.08 -7.35 9.91
N GLN A 26 -5.60 -8.49 9.43
CA GLN A 26 -4.23 -8.98 9.53
C GLN A 26 -3.66 -9.15 8.12
N PRO A 27 -2.36 -8.87 7.92
CA PRO A 27 -1.72 -9.12 6.65
C PRO A 27 -1.75 -10.61 6.34
N SER A 28 -2.14 -10.95 5.11
CA SER A 28 -2.00 -12.32 4.63
C SER A 28 -0.51 -12.68 4.51
N PRO A 29 -0.17 -13.99 4.51
CA PRO A 29 1.20 -14.42 4.23
C PRO A 29 1.71 -13.85 2.90
N ALA A 30 0.88 -13.88 1.85
CA ALA A 30 1.21 -13.31 0.54
C ALA A 30 1.52 -11.81 0.60
N PHE A 31 0.77 -11.03 1.40
CA PHE A 31 1.07 -9.61 1.58
C PHE A 31 2.41 -9.40 2.27
N SER A 32 2.66 -10.12 3.37
CA SER A 32 3.91 -10.02 4.13
C SER A 32 5.12 -10.46 3.30
N ASP A 33 4.98 -11.52 2.50
CA ASP A 33 6.03 -12.04 1.63
C ASP A 33 6.36 -11.07 0.49
N SER A 34 5.35 -10.51 -0.19
CA SER A 34 5.56 -9.48 -1.21
C SER A 34 6.21 -8.23 -0.62
N LEU A 35 5.70 -7.72 0.51
CA LEU A 35 6.28 -6.56 1.19
C LEU A 35 7.74 -6.82 1.58
N THR A 36 8.04 -8.02 2.11
CA THR A 36 9.40 -8.44 2.46
C THR A 36 10.33 -8.41 1.25
N ARG A 37 9.89 -8.92 0.09
CA ARG A 37 10.69 -8.88 -1.15
C ARG A 37 10.99 -7.45 -1.60
N ILE A 38 9.99 -6.58 -1.55
CA ILE A 38 10.15 -5.18 -1.93
C ILE A 38 11.13 -4.46 -0.98
N VAL A 39 10.95 -4.65 0.34
CA VAL A 39 11.84 -4.08 1.37
C VAL A 39 13.28 -4.56 1.20
N PHE A 40 13.50 -5.83 0.89
CA PHE A 40 14.86 -6.33 0.68
C PHE A 40 15.50 -5.78 -0.59
N ASP A 41 14.71 -5.57 -1.65
CA ASP A 41 15.22 -5.05 -2.92
C ASP A 41 15.44 -3.54 -2.94
N PHE A 42 14.96 -2.81 -1.94
CA PHE A 42 15.32 -1.40 -1.72
C PHE A 42 16.85 -1.18 -1.75
N ARG A 43 17.64 -2.12 -1.19
CA ARG A 43 19.11 -2.04 -1.20
C ARG A 43 19.74 -2.11 -2.60
N ASN A 44 19.00 -2.60 -3.58
CA ASN A 44 19.43 -2.67 -4.97
C ASN A 44 18.67 -1.67 -5.83
N ASP A 45 18.11 -0.61 -5.26
CA ASP A 45 17.26 0.37 -5.97
C ASP A 45 16.15 -0.31 -6.77
N TYR A 46 15.55 -1.36 -6.20
CA TYR A 46 14.49 -2.17 -6.80
C TYR A 46 14.85 -2.84 -8.14
N LYS A 47 16.14 -2.99 -8.46
CA LYS A 47 16.61 -3.56 -9.74
C LYS A 47 16.21 -5.02 -9.93
N LEU A 48 16.13 -5.83 -8.88
CA LEU A 48 15.82 -7.26 -9.02
C LEU A 48 14.33 -7.49 -9.26
N ILE A 49 13.48 -6.62 -8.72
CA ILE A 49 12.03 -6.65 -8.93
C ILE A 49 11.58 -5.76 -10.10
N GLN A 50 12.51 -5.15 -10.84
CA GLN A 50 12.20 -4.32 -12.00
C GLN A 50 11.70 -5.15 -13.18
N GLY A 51 10.58 -4.73 -13.76
CA GLY A 51 9.95 -5.31 -14.95
C GLY A 51 10.14 -4.46 -16.20
N LYS A 52 9.11 -4.48 -17.06
CA LYS A 52 9.12 -3.73 -18.32
C LYS A 52 9.10 -2.23 -18.05
N GLU A 53 9.87 -1.48 -18.83
CA GLU A 53 9.77 -0.03 -18.89
C GLU A 53 8.37 0.40 -19.36
N LEU A 54 7.76 1.32 -18.60
CA LEU A 54 6.50 1.97 -18.94
C LEU A 54 6.79 3.27 -19.67
N VAL A 55 5.73 4.00 -20.05
CA VAL A 55 5.92 5.31 -20.69
C VAL A 55 6.68 6.22 -19.71
N PRO A 56 7.85 6.74 -20.10
CA PRO A 56 8.64 7.62 -19.23
C PRO A 56 7.85 8.87 -18.88
N GLN A 57 8.04 9.37 -17.65
CA GLN A 57 7.50 10.66 -17.23
C GLN A 57 8.65 11.68 -17.22
N GLN A 58 8.35 12.96 -17.37
CA GLN A 58 9.40 13.99 -17.45
C GLN A 58 10.31 13.89 -16.22
N SER A 59 11.63 13.72 -16.46
CA SER A 59 12.72 13.54 -15.48
C SER A 59 12.79 12.21 -14.70
N MET A 60 11.95 11.21 -15.03
CA MET A 60 11.98 9.92 -14.36
C MET A 60 11.70 8.75 -15.31
N GLU A 61 12.45 7.66 -15.12
CA GLU A 61 12.11 6.38 -15.75
C GLU A 61 11.09 5.67 -14.86
N VAL A 62 10.08 5.07 -15.50
CA VAL A 62 9.02 4.35 -14.80
C VAL A 62 9.05 2.91 -15.28
N PHE A 63 9.11 1.96 -14.35
CA PHE A 63 9.09 0.53 -14.65
C PHE A 63 7.93 -0.14 -13.94
N GLN A 64 7.33 -1.14 -14.59
CA GLN A 64 6.40 -2.03 -13.92
C GLN A 64 7.16 -2.86 -12.87
N SER A 65 6.63 -3.01 -11.66
CA SER A 65 7.21 -3.95 -10.70
C SER A 65 6.80 -5.40 -11.01
N LYS A 66 7.76 -6.33 -10.99
CA LYS A 66 7.51 -7.78 -11.05
C LYS A 66 6.88 -8.33 -9.77
N VAL A 67 7.00 -7.58 -8.67
CA VAL A 67 6.41 -7.94 -7.37
C VAL A 67 5.28 -6.97 -7.06
N GLY A 68 4.06 -7.50 -7.04
CA GLY A 68 2.87 -6.75 -6.63
C GLY A 68 2.50 -6.99 -5.17
N LEU A 69 1.77 -6.05 -4.58
CA LEU A 69 1.09 -6.25 -3.30
C LEU A 69 -0.36 -6.72 -3.54
N PRO A 70 -0.83 -7.75 -2.80
CA PRO A 70 -2.23 -8.17 -2.86
C PRO A 70 -3.19 -7.00 -2.59
N GLY A 71 -4.11 -6.77 -3.53
CA GLY A 71 -5.10 -5.69 -3.45
C GLY A 71 -4.65 -4.35 -4.04
N ALA A 72 -3.42 -4.25 -4.57
CA ALA A 72 -3.01 -3.12 -5.40
C ALA A 72 -3.56 -3.26 -6.82
N ALA A 73 -4.01 -2.16 -7.41
CA ALA A 73 -4.37 -2.07 -8.83
C ALA A 73 -3.13 -2.09 -9.72
N HIS A 74 -2.13 -1.30 -9.36
CA HIS A 74 -0.88 -1.17 -10.10
C HIS A 74 0.32 -1.03 -9.15
N CYS A 75 1.48 -1.50 -9.60
CA CYS A 75 2.74 -1.37 -8.87
C CYS A 75 3.85 -0.94 -9.83
N ALA A 76 4.56 0.13 -9.47
CA ALA A 76 5.58 0.74 -10.31
C ALA A 76 6.85 1.05 -9.51
N ILE A 77 7.95 1.20 -10.22
CA ILE A 77 9.24 1.64 -9.71
C ILE A 77 9.59 2.91 -10.47
N TYR A 78 9.92 3.97 -9.74
CA TYR A 78 10.34 5.25 -10.30
C TYR A 78 11.83 5.43 -10.04
N ARG A 79 12.58 5.82 -11.07
CA ARG A 79 14.00 6.19 -10.96
C ARG A 79 14.18 7.65 -11.33
N PHE A 80 14.69 8.43 -10.38
CA PHE A 80 14.97 9.84 -10.59
C PHE A 80 16.34 10.01 -11.25
N HIS A 81 16.42 10.89 -12.25
CA HIS A 81 17.63 11.16 -13.03
C HIS A 81 18.12 12.58 -12.84
N SER A 82 18.10 13.09 -11.61
CA SER A 82 18.62 14.42 -11.32
C SER A 82 20.07 14.34 -10.84
N LYS A 83 20.83 15.44 -11.01
CA LYS A 83 22.21 15.53 -10.47
C LYS A 83 22.25 15.39 -8.94
N LEU A 84 21.13 15.64 -8.25
CA LEU A 84 21.00 15.70 -6.79
C LEU A 84 20.29 14.47 -6.19
N ASP A 85 19.61 13.69 -7.05
CA ASP A 85 18.77 12.58 -6.67
C ASP A 85 18.81 11.50 -7.75
N THR A 86 19.54 10.42 -7.42
CA THR A 86 19.63 9.18 -8.19
C THR A 86 18.87 8.05 -7.49
N THR A 87 17.98 8.38 -6.56
CA THR A 87 17.23 7.38 -5.79
C THR A 87 16.14 6.73 -6.62
N ALA A 88 15.67 5.57 -6.13
CA ALA A 88 14.50 4.91 -6.65
C ALA A 88 13.41 4.84 -5.59
N SER A 89 12.15 4.86 -6.03
CA SER A 89 10.99 4.58 -5.20
C SER A 89 10.20 3.42 -5.78
N TRP A 90 9.52 2.68 -4.91
CA TRP A 90 8.52 1.70 -5.29
C TRP A 90 7.16 2.23 -4.84
N GLN A 91 6.13 2.09 -5.68
CA GLN A 91 4.78 2.53 -5.38
C GLN A 91 3.77 1.45 -5.73
N ALA A 92 2.73 1.34 -4.90
CA ALA A 92 1.49 0.67 -5.26
C ALA A 92 0.29 1.63 -5.17
N ILE A 93 -0.56 1.59 -6.20
CA ILE A 93 -1.89 2.20 -6.17
C ILE A 93 -2.84 1.19 -5.53
N MET A 94 -3.28 1.45 -4.30
CA MET A 94 -4.13 0.57 -3.50
C MET A 94 -5.63 0.84 -3.73
N TYR A 95 -5.97 2.05 -4.17
CA TYR A 95 -7.31 2.47 -4.56
C TYR A 95 -7.20 3.56 -5.62
N ASP A 96 -8.10 3.53 -6.57
CA ASP A 96 -8.34 4.55 -7.59
C ASP A 96 -9.84 4.51 -7.90
N GLY A 97 -10.57 5.57 -7.55
CA GLY A 97 -12.02 5.62 -7.72
C GLY A 97 -12.68 6.87 -7.15
N GLY A 98 -13.96 7.07 -7.44
CA GLY A 98 -14.67 8.31 -7.07
C GLY A 98 -15.14 8.43 -5.62
N SER A 99 -15.03 7.38 -4.80
CA SER A 99 -15.63 7.36 -3.46
C SER A 99 -14.60 7.64 -2.36
N TYR A 100 -14.70 8.82 -1.74
CA TYR A 100 -13.88 9.17 -0.56
C TYR A 100 -14.00 8.13 0.56
N GLN A 101 -15.22 7.65 0.84
CA GLN A 101 -15.45 6.71 1.93
C GLN A 101 -14.74 5.38 1.70
N GLU A 102 -14.66 4.92 0.45
CA GLU A 102 -13.90 3.72 0.08
C GLU A 102 -12.40 3.98 0.14
N ALA A 103 -11.94 5.12 -0.37
CA ALA A 103 -10.55 5.52 -0.30
C ALA A 103 -10.05 5.57 1.16
N VAL A 104 -10.80 6.16 2.08
CA VAL A 104 -10.49 6.17 3.53
C VAL A 104 -10.44 4.76 4.11
N LYS A 105 -11.35 3.87 3.72
CA LYS A 105 -11.33 2.47 4.17
C LYS A 105 -10.05 1.79 3.69
N VAL A 106 -9.66 1.98 2.43
CA VAL A 106 -8.43 1.41 1.86
C VAL A 106 -7.21 2.01 2.52
N TYR A 107 -7.12 3.33 2.69
CA TYR A 107 -6.04 4.03 3.39
C TYR A 107 -5.79 3.46 4.78
N LYS A 108 -6.84 3.40 5.62
CA LYS A 108 -6.76 2.85 6.99
C LYS A 108 -6.37 1.36 6.97
N ASN A 109 -6.83 0.61 5.97
CA ASN A 109 -6.48 -0.80 5.84
C ASN A 109 -5.01 -0.98 5.42
N THR A 110 -4.54 -0.24 4.42
CA THR A 110 -3.15 -0.26 3.94
C THR A 110 -2.20 0.09 5.08
N TYR A 111 -2.46 1.16 5.84
CA TYR A 111 -1.69 1.49 7.04
C TYR A 111 -1.58 0.30 8.01
N ARG A 112 -2.72 -0.33 8.36
CA ARG A 112 -2.75 -1.46 9.28
C ARG A 112 -2.00 -2.67 8.74
N LEU A 113 -2.15 -2.98 7.45
CA LEU A 113 -1.45 -4.11 6.82
C LEU A 113 0.06 -3.90 6.84
N VAL A 114 0.54 -2.69 6.55
CA VAL A 114 1.97 -2.35 6.61
C VAL A 114 2.48 -2.40 8.06
N GLN A 115 1.79 -1.75 9.00
CA GLN A 115 2.18 -1.70 10.42
C GLN A 115 2.22 -3.09 11.07
N LYS A 116 1.25 -3.95 10.74
CA LYS A 116 1.15 -5.29 11.32
C LYS A 116 1.99 -6.33 10.58
N SER A 117 2.51 -6.02 9.40
CA SER A 117 3.41 -6.92 8.68
C SER A 117 4.62 -7.27 9.54
N ARG A 118 5.01 -8.55 9.47
CA ARG A 118 6.19 -9.07 10.15
C ARG A 118 7.17 -9.50 9.07
N ILE A 119 8.30 -8.81 9.00
CA ILE A 119 9.35 -9.09 8.03
C ILE A 119 10.41 -9.92 8.72
N LYS A 120 10.61 -11.16 8.25
CA LYS A 120 11.68 -12.01 8.75
C LYS A 120 13.02 -11.46 8.25
N TRP A 121 13.83 -10.96 9.17
CA TRP A 121 15.09 -10.32 8.84
C TRP A 121 16.23 -11.34 8.63
N ILE A 122 17.38 -10.85 8.16
CA ILE A 122 18.55 -11.69 7.79
C ILE A 122 19.13 -12.38 9.03
N ASP A 123 19.13 -11.71 10.17
CA ASP A 123 19.58 -12.21 11.47
C ASP A 123 18.51 -13.03 12.20
N LYS A 124 17.41 -13.37 11.53
CA LYS A 124 16.21 -14.04 12.08
C LYS A 124 15.39 -13.19 13.07
N SER A 125 15.74 -11.92 13.28
CA SER A 125 14.88 -10.99 14.00
C SER A 125 13.61 -10.70 13.18
N ILE A 126 12.62 -10.10 13.84
CA ILE A 126 11.38 -9.68 13.21
C ILE A 126 11.41 -8.17 13.09
N ALA A 127 11.49 -7.68 11.87
CA ALA A 127 11.36 -6.27 11.55
C ALA A 127 9.88 -5.90 11.34
N SER A 128 9.53 -4.66 11.69
CA SER A 128 8.19 -4.11 11.52
C SER A 128 8.26 -2.62 11.23
N PHE A 129 7.23 -2.09 10.58
CA PHE A 129 7.08 -0.66 10.38
C PHE A 129 6.45 0.00 11.61
N ILE A 130 6.99 1.14 12.03
CA ILE A 130 6.53 1.93 13.19
C ILE A 130 6.23 3.35 12.72
N GLY A 131 5.06 3.85 13.11
CA GLY A 131 4.61 5.20 12.80
C GLY A 131 3.17 5.39 13.25
N GLU A 132 2.68 6.62 13.16
CA GLU A 132 1.30 6.97 13.52
C GLU A 132 0.46 7.19 12.27
N MET A 133 -0.81 6.81 12.35
CA MET A 133 -1.75 7.05 11.25
C MET A 133 -2.30 8.46 11.36
N GLU A 134 -2.08 9.27 10.32
CA GLU A 134 -2.82 10.52 10.18
C GLU A 134 -4.31 10.21 9.98
N LYS A 135 -5.19 10.97 10.64
CA LYS A 135 -6.64 10.80 10.48
C LYS A 135 -7.07 11.59 9.25
N PRO A 136 -7.63 10.95 8.20
CA PRO A 136 -8.17 11.68 7.06
C PRO A 136 -9.27 12.64 7.50
N ASP A 137 -9.19 13.88 7.03
CA ASP A 137 -10.20 14.92 7.18
C ASP A 137 -10.89 15.13 5.82
N GLU A 138 -12.22 15.09 5.80
CA GLU A 138 -13.01 15.32 4.59
C GLU A 138 -12.82 16.73 4.01
N ASN A 139 -12.37 17.68 4.82
CA ASN A 139 -12.13 19.06 4.41
C ASN A 139 -10.76 19.27 3.77
N VAL A 140 -9.90 18.23 3.74
CA VAL A 140 -8.55 18.29 3.18
C VAL A 140 -8.44 17.31 2.02
N SER A 141 -7.79 17.74 0.94
CA SER A 141 -7.61 16.94 -0.28
C SER A 141 -6.55 15.84 -0.16
N PHE A 142 -5.90 15.72 1.00
CA PHE A 142 -4.87 14.71 1.23
C PHE A 142 -4.71 14.32 2.71
N ALA A 143 -4.14 13.14 2.96
CA ALA A 143 -3.66 12.69 4.27
C ALA A 143 -2.50 11.71 4.10
N THR A 144 -1.50 11.77 4.97
CA THR A 144 -0.20 11.10 4.78
C THR A 144 0.26 10.43 6.07
N SER A 145 0.35 9.09 6.06
CA SER A 145 0.87 8.32 7.19
C SER A 145 2.26 7.80 6.88
N LEU A 146 3.24 8.19 7.69
CA LEU A 146 4.63 7.79 7.53
C LEU A 146 5.01 6.71 8.55
N LEU A 147 5.55 5.58 8.09
CA LEU A 147 6.08 4.54 8.96
C LEU A 147 7.54 4.23 8.61
N GLN A 148 8.41 4.25 9.62
CA GLN A 148 9.81 3.88 9.48
C GLN A 148 9.99 2.38 9.70
N LEU A 149 10.86 1.75 8.93
CA LEU A 149 11.24 0.36 9.19
C LEU A 149 12.14 0.29 10.43
N ASN A 150 11.70 -0.42 11.47
CA ASN A 150 12.46 -0.56 12.71
C ASN A 150 13.51 -1.67 12.58
N VAL A 151 14.70 -1.31 12.09
CA VAL A 151 15.87 -2.18 11.97
C VAL A 151 17.15 -1.44 12.35
N THR A 152 18.17 -2.19 12.77
CA THR A 152 19.48 -1.65 13.14
C THR A 152 20.39 -1.39 11.94
N ASP A 153 20.04 -1.90 10.74
CA ASP A 153 20.83 -1.72 9.52
C ASP A 153 20.80 -0.25 9.06
N PRO A 154 21.94 0.46 9.04
CA PRO A 154 21.99 1.89 8.74
C PRO A 154 21.54 2.23 7.32
N ARG A 155 21.55 1.27 6.39
CA ARG A 155 21.05 1.47 5.02
C ARG A 155 19.55 1.75 4.97
N TYR A 156 18.81 1.33 5.99
CA TYR A 156 17.37 1.54 6.11
C TYR A 156 17.01 2.71 7.04
N ARG A 157 18.00 3.48 7.53
CA ARG A 157 17.76 4.60 8.45
C ARG A 157 16.73 5.59 7.90
N ASN A 158 16.80 5.86 6.60
CA ASN A 158 15.92 6.80 5.92
C ASN A 158 14.82 6.09 5.12
N PHE A 159 14.61 4.79 5.34
CA PHE A 159 13.63 4.01 4.59
C PHE A 159 12.25 4.07 5.25
N TYR A 160 11.27 4.55 4.51
CA TYR A 160 9.91 4.74 4.98
C TYR A 160 8.89 4.09 4.06
N ALA A 161 7.80 3.61 4.68
CA ALA A 161 6.53 3.38 4.03
C ALA A 161 5.65 4.62 4.22
N ASN A 162 5.35 5.30 3.11
CA ASN A 162 4.42 6.42 3.09
C ASN A 162 3.08 5.98 2.48
N ILE A 163 2.02 6.03 3.27
CA ILE A 163 0.65 5.79 2.80
C ILE A 163 -0.01 7.15 2.59
N GLU A 164 -0.40 7.43 1.36
CA GLU A 164 -0.97 8.70 0.96
C GLU A 164 -2.40 8.48 0.49
N LEU A 165 -3.32 9.31 0.96
CA LEU A 165 -4.66 9.49 0.41
C LEU A 165 -4.65 10.84 -0.29
N THR A 166 -5.02 10.90 -1.57
CA THR A 166 -5.09 12.16 -2.33
C THR A 166 -6.38 12.23 -3.13
N SER A 167 -6.87 13.44 -3.34
CA SER A 167 -7.94 13.73 -4.31
C SER A 167 -7.39 14.44 -5.53
N SER A 168 -7.82 14.02 -6.71
CA SER A 168 -7.61 14.71 -7.99
C SER A 168 -8.96 14.99 -8.67
N TYR A 169 -8.94 15.60 -9.85
CA TYR A 169 -10.15 15.77 -10.66
C TYR A 169 -10.83 14.44 -11.03
N ASN A 170 -10.08 13.33 -11.03
CA ASN A 170 -10.56 12.01 -11.44
C ASN A 170 -11.13 11.19 -10.28
N GLY A 171 -10.99 11.66 -9.04
CA GLY A 171 -11.47 10.96 -7.85
C GLY A 171 -10.43 10.93 -6.74
N TRP A 172 -10.43 9.85 -5.99
CA TRP A 172 -9.55 9.61 -4.86
C TRP A 172 -8.61 8.45 -5.14
N GLU A 173 -7.36 8.63 -4.76
CA GLU A 173 -6.34 7.61 -4.87
C GLU A 173 -5.73 7.32 -3.51
N VAL A 174 -5.34 6.06 -3.29
CA VAL A 174 -4.55 5.66 -2.13
C VAL A 174 -3.26 5.04 -2.61
N HIS A 175 -2.14 5.64 -2.28
CA HIS A 175 -0.81 5.17 -2.66
C HIS A 175 -0.08 4.59 -1.45
N LEU A 176 0.70 3.54 -1.68
CA LEU A 176 1.73 3.07 -0.76
C LEU A 176 3.08 3.24 -1.45
N ASN A 177 3.90 4.14 -0.93
CA ASN A 177 5.24 4.43 -1.40
C ASN A 177 6.28 3.84 -0.44
N LEU A 178 7.30 3.16 -0.98
CA LEU A 178 8.47 2.70 -0.26
C LEU A 178 9.69 3.41 -0.85
N ASN A 179 10.30 4.30 -0.08
CA ASN A 179 11.39 5.15 -0.55
C ASN A 179 12.33 5.60 0.57
N SER A 180 13.41 6.26 0.18
CA SER A 180 14.26 6.99 1.10
C SER A 180 13.71 8.40 1.28
N LYS A 181 13.44 8.83 2.52
CA LYS A 181 13.14 10.24 2.83
C LYS A 181 14.40 10.93 3.35
N LYS A 182 14.88 11.97 2.66
CA LYS A 182 15.97 12.82 3.17
C LYS A 182 15.44 13.57 4.40
N ASP A 183 16.31 13.79 5.39
CA ASP A 183 15.95 14.58 6.57
C ASP A 183 15.77 16.04 6.13
N ASP A 184 14.58 16.61 6.32
CA ASP A 184 14.24 17.97 5.89
C ASP A 184 15.12 19.03 6.60
N LYS A 185 15.91 18.63 7.61
CA LYS A 185 16.86 19.47 8.35
C LYS A 185 18.31 19.40 7.86
N ALA A 186 18.61 18.56 6.85
CA ALA A 186 19.98 18.39 6.35
C ALA A 186 20.39 19.42 5.28
N GLU A 187 19.54 20.41 4.99
CA GLU A 187 19.87 21.55 4.12
C GLU A 187 19.89 22.86 4.93
N PHE A 188 20.90 23.03 5.79
CA PHE A 188 21.43 24.35 6.20
C PHE A 188 22.90 24.22 6.61
#